data_AF-A0A183CX61-F1
#
_entry.id   AF-A0A183CX61-F1
#
_cell.length_a   1.000
_cell.length_b   1.000
_cell.length_c   1.000
_cell.angle_alpha   90.00
_cell.angle_beta   90.00
_cell.angle_gamma   90.00
#
_symmetry.space_group_name_H-M   'P 1'
#
loop_
_entity.id
_entity.type
_entity.pdbx_description
1 polymer ?
#
loop_
_entity_poly.entity_id
_entity_poly.type
_entity_poly.pdbx_seq_one_letter_code
_entity_poly.pdbx_strand_id
1 'polypeptide(L)'
;MFRTEEQKNSYRSNGDHGFDNRFESMRAIFIAIGPDIAEKTEIDAFQNIELYNMFAYLLRVDAAPNNGTNGTLFSILRSPPPLLETATLQSPPHCTDMMQIRKCDESSSCKVRANFS
;
A
#
# COMPACT_ATOMS: atom_id res chain seq x y z
N MET A 1 -11.50 -34.68 -16.20
CA MET A 1 -10.43 -35.64 -15.83
C MET A 1 -10.52 -35.87 -14.32
N PHE A 2 -11.16 -36.95 -13.88
CA PHE A 2 -11.22 -37.31 -12.46
C PHE A 2 -9.97 -38.15 -12.13
N ARG A 3 -9.15 -37.69 -11.18
CA ARG A 3 -7.91 -38.37 -10.76
C ARG A 3 -8.25 -39.53 -9.81
N THR A 4 -7.53 -40.64 -9.94
CA THR A 4 -7.68 -41.82 -9.06
C THR A 4 -7.12 -41.53 -7.66
N GLU A 5 -7.58 -42.24 -6.63
CA GLU A 5 -7.10 -42.06 -5.24
C GLU A 5 -5.57 -42.29 -5.09
N GLU A 6 -4.99 -43.07 -6.01
CA GLU A 6 -3.54 -43.32 -6.10
C GLU A 6 -2.75 -42.09 -6.59
N GLN A 7 -3.33 -41.29 -7.50
CA GLN A 7 -2.78 -40.00 -7.96
C GLN A 7 -2.95 -38.87 -6.95
N LYS A 8 -3.85 -39.04 -5.96
CA LYS A 8 -4.05 -38.08 -4.85
C LYS A 8 -2.90 -38.10 -3.87
N ASN A 9 -2.24 -39.25 -3.70
CA ASN A 9 -1.14 -39.41 -2.74
C ASN A 9 0.23 -38.99 -3.32
N SER A 10 0.33 -38.76 -4.63
CA SER A 10 1.57 -38.32 -5.31
C SER A 10 1.74 -36.79 -5.35
N TYR A 11 0.80 -36.02 -4.79
CA TYR A 11 0.88 -34.56 -4.65
C TYR A 11 0.94 -34.15 -3.17
N ARG A 12 1.80 -34.82 -2.40
CA ARG A 12 2.21 -34.32 -1.09
C ARG A 12 3.31 -33.30 -1.32
N SER A 13 2.92 -32.04 -1.53
CA SER A 13 3.87 -30.94 -1.58
C SER A 13 4.50 -30.76 -0.20
N ASN A 14 5.82 -30.88 -0.11
CA ASN A 14 6.56 -30.70 1.15
C ASN A 14 6.64 -29.22 1.58
N GLY A 15 6.26 -28.30 0.71
CA GLY A 15 6.21 -26.86 0.97
C GLY A 15 5.54 -26.15 -0.20
N ASP A 16 4.74 -25.13 0.09
CA ASP A 16 3.99 -24.38 -0.91
C ASP A 16 4.03 -22.89 -0.59
N HIS A 17 3.77 -22.05 -1.58
CA HIS A 17 3.83 -20.60 -1.47
C HIS A 17 2.80 -19.92 -2.37
N GLY A 18 2.66 -18.59 -2.27
CA GLY A 18 1.68 -17.82 -3.05
C GLY A 18 0.33 -17.65 -2.35
N PHE A 19 0.26 -18.00 -1.07
CA PHE A 19 -0.84 -17.62 -0.18
C PHE A 19 -0.79 -16.11 0.13
N ASP A 20 -1.68 -15.66 1.01
CA ASP A 20 -1.72 -14.28 1.50
C ASP A 20 -0.34 -13.83 2.02
N ASN A 21 0.17 -12.74 1.47
CA ASN A 21 1.50 -12.20 1.79
C ASN A 21 1.61 -11.66 3.23
N ARG A 22 0.49 -11.52 3.94
CA ARG A 22 0.46 -11.11 5.35
C ARG A 22 0.83 -12.26 6.30
N PHE A 23 0.79 -13.50 5.83
CA PHE A 23 1.24 -14.64 6.63
C PHE A 23 2.72 -14.57 6.90
N GLU A 24 3.11 -14.84 8.14
CA GLU A 24 4.52 -14.79 8.57
C GLU A 24 5.41 -15.74 7.75
N SER A 25 4.88 -16.92 7.39
CA SER A 25 5.57 -17.88 6.53
C SER A 25 5.80 -17.41 5.09
N MET A 26 5.09 -16.37 4.64
CA MET A 26 5.22 -15.77 3.30
C MET A 26 6.05 -14.48 3.30
N ARG A 27 6.57 -14.05 4.46
CA ARG A 27 7.46 -12.87 4.54
C ARG A 27 8.81 -13.18 3.88
N ALA A 28 9.33 -12.20 3.15
CA ALA A 28 10.64 -12.28 2.51
C ALA A 28 11.73 -11.65 3.39
N ILE A 29 12.98 -12.04 3.13
CA ILE A 29 14.16 -11.44 3.76
C ILE A 29 14.65 -10.28 2.88
N PHE A 30 15.06 -9.19 3.51
CA PHE A 30 15.73 -8.07 2.85
C PHE A 30 17.02 -7.70 3.60
N ILE A 31 18.12 -7.57 2.86
CA ILE A 31 19.43 -7.14 3.36
C ILE A 31 20.05 -6.21 2.32
N ALA A 32 20.54 -5.06 2.76
CA ALA A 32 21.23 -4.09 1.90
C ALA A 32 22.61 -3.76 2.46
N ILE A 33 23.63 -3.78 1.60
CA ILE A 33 25.01 -3.45 1.93
C ILE A 33 25.60 -2.65 0.77
N GLY A 34 26.18 -1.49 1.07
CA GLY A 34 26.78 -0.65 0.07
C GLY A 34 27.23 0.70 0.63
N PRO A 35 27.93 1.51 -0.19
CA PRO A 35 28.44 2.81 0.24
C PRO A 35 27.33 3.81 0.57
N ASP A 36 26.19 3.73 -0.12
CA ASP A 36 25.05 4.62 0.07
C ASP A 36 24.04 4.11 1.09
N ILE A 37 24.24 2.89 1.61
CA ILE A 37 23.38 2.26 2.62
C ILE A 37 23.90 2.58 4.02
N ALA A 38 22.99 2.86 4.94
CA ALA A 38 23.31 3.07 6.35
C ALA A 38 23.83 1.78 6.98
N GLU A 39 24.90 1.89 7.78
CA GLU A 39 25.51 0.73 8.41
C GLU A 39 24.81 0.38 9.72
N LYS A 40 24.65 -0.93 9.98
CA LYS A 40 24.07 -1.47 11.23
C LYS A 40 22.67 -0.93 11.53
N THR A 41 21.89 -0.69 10.49
CA THR A 41 20.50 -0.22 10.62
C THR A 41 19.54 -1.39 10.44
N GLU A 42 18.65 -1.57 11.41
CA GLU A 42 17.47 -2.41 11.30
C GLU A 42 16.26 -1.50 11.04
N ILE A 43 15.36 -1.94 10.18
CA ILE A 43 14.16 -1.20 9.81
C ILE A 43 12.92 -2.07 9.98
N ASP A 44 11.78 -1.43 10.15
CA ASP A 44 10.49 -2.10 10.18
C ASP A 44 10.19 -2.82 8.85
N ALA A 45 9.28 -3.80 8.92
CA ALA A 45 8.81 -4.51 7.73
C ALA A 45 8.16 -3.54 6.74
N PHE A 46 8.45 -3.74 5.46
CA PHE A 46 7.92 -2.92 4.36
C PHE A 46 7.49 -3.81 3.19
N GLN A 47 6.73 -3.23 2.25
CA GLN A 47 6.28 -3.95 1.06
C GLN A 47 7.34 -3.92 -0.04
N ASN A 48 7.51 -5.03 -0.77
CA ASN A 48 8.51 -5.14 -1.84
C ASN A 48 8.35 -4.09 -2.96
N ILE A 49 7.14 -3.55 -3.17
CA ILE A 49 6.86 -2.50 -4.15
C ILE A 49 7.63 -1.20 -3.88
N GLU A 50 8.04 -0.95 -2.63
CA GLU A 50 8.78 0.24 -2.23
C GLU A 50 10.24 0.22 -2.74
N LEU A 51 10.77 -0.96 -3.07
CA LEU A 51 12.16 -1.13 -3.51
C LEU A 51 12.45 -0.41 -4.83
N TYR A 52 11.48 -0.31 -5.72
CA TYR A 52 11.68 0.28 -7.04
C TYR A 52 12.14 1.74 -6.95
N ASN A 53 11.47 2.55 -6.12
CA ASN A 53 11.84 3.95 -5.91
C ASN A 53 13.24 4.09 -5.27
N MET A 54 13.58 3.21 -4.33
CA MET A 54 14.92 3.18 -3.71
C MET A 54 16.00 2.84 -4.74
N PHE A 55 15.77 1.85 -5.60
CA PHE A 55 16.73 1.49 -6.65
C PHE A 55 16.89 2.59 -7.69
N ALA A 56 15.81 3.23 -8.12
CA ALA A 56 15.87 4.38 -9.03
C ALA A 56 16.72 5.52 -8.43
N TYR A 57 16.52 5.81 -7.14
CA TYR A 57 17.32 6.79 -6.41
C TYR A 57 18.82 6.41 -6.38
N LEU A 58 19.15 5.18 -6.00
CA LEU A 58 20.55 4.70 -5.94
C LEU A 58 21.23 4.74 -7.30
N LEU A 59 20.50 4.42 -8.38
CA LEU A 59 21.00 4.45 -9.76
C LEU A 59 21.00 5.84 -10.38
N ARG A 60 20.44 6.85 -9.70
CA ARG A 60 20.29 8.23 -10.19
C ARG A 60 19.50 8.31 -11.50
N VAL A 61 18.39 7.58 -11.56
CA VAL A 61 17.44 7.62 -12.68
C VAL A 61 16.06 8.03 -12.20
N ASP A 62 15.28 8.65 -13.08
CA ASP A 62 13.90 8.99 -12.77
C ASP A 62 13.05 7.71 -12.69
N ALA A 63 12.35 7.53 -11.58
CA ALA A 63 11.42 6.42 -11.40
C ALA A 63 10.22 6.59 -12.35
N ALA A 64 9.87 5.54 -13.09
CA ALA A 64 8.62 5.50 -13.83
C ALA A 64 7.41 5.42 -12.86
N PRO A 65 6.18 5.76 -13.30
CA PRO A 65 4.99 5.63 -12.47
C PRO A 65 4.85 4.21 -11.89
N ASN A 66 4.71 4.12 -10.57
CA ASN A 66 4.63 2.86 -9.83
C ASN A 66 3.75 3.02 -8.57
N ASN A 67 3.51 1.92 -7.85
CA ASN A 67 2.64 1.91 -6.67
C ASN A 67 3.38 2.09 -5.33
N GLY A 68 4.71 2.22 -5.34
CA GLY A 68 5.48 2.50 -4.14
C GLY A 68 5.34 3.97 -3.73
N THR A 69 5.36 4.21 -2.41
CA THR A 69 5.35 5.55 -1.85
C THR A 69 6.77 6.10 -1.85
N ASN A 70 7.03 7.09 -2.72
CA ASN A 70 8.37 7.66 -2.85
C ASN A 70 8.89 8.20 -1.51
N GLY A 71 10.11 7.79 -1.14
CA GLY A 71 10.76 8.21 0.11
C GLY A 71 10.54 7.30 1.32
N THR A 72 9.62 6.34 1.28
CA THR A 72 9.36 5.40 2.40
C THR A 72 10.62 4.69 2.88
N LEU A 73 11.51 4.31 1.96
CA LEU A 73 12.74 3.59 2.26
C LEU A 73 13.99 4.47 2.34
N PHE A 74 13.85 5.81 2.36
CA PHE A 74 15.04 6.67 2.43
C PHE A 74 15.75 6.57 3.78
N SER A 75 15.09 6.13 4.85
CA SER A 75 15.74 5.82 6.13
C SER A 75 16.82 4.73 6.04
N ILE A 76 16.81 3.90 4.99
CA ILE A 76 17.85 2.89 4.71
C ILE A 76 19.16 3.55 4.24
N LEU A 77 19.09 4.76 3.71
CA LEU A 77 20.23 5.43 3.08
C LEU A 77 21.11 6.10 4.13
N ARG A 78 22.43 6.06 3.91
CA ARG A 78 23.42 6.78 4.72
C ARG A 78 23.21 8.29 4.72
N SER A 79 22.71 8.81 3.61
CA SER A 79 22.42 10.24 3.42
C SER A 79 21.09 10.37 2.69
N PRO A 80 19.96 10.34 3.43
CA PRO A 80 18.64 10.44 2.82
C PRO A 80 18.45 11.82 2.20
N PRO A 81 17.83 11.91 1.01
CA PRO A 81 17.44 13.20 0.46
C PRO A 81 16.27 13.78 1.27
N PRO A 82 16.04 15.11 1.22
CA PRO A 82 14.86 15.72 1.82
C PRO A 82 13.58 15.10 1.24
N LEU A 83 12.65 14.70 2.11
CA LEU A 83 11.34 14.23 1.67
C LEU A 83 10.59 15.39 1.02
N LEU A 84 10.15 15.21 -0.23
CA LEU A 84 9.21 16.14 -0.85
C LEU A 84 7.85 15.96 -0.16
N GLU A 85 7.42 16.97 0.59
CA GLU A 85 6.11 17.01 1.22
C GLU A 85 5.05 17.25 0.13
N THR A 86 4.67 16.21 -0.61
CA THR A 86 3.74 16.32 -1.75
C THR A 86 2.27 16.25 -1.37
N ALA A 87 1.94 15.99 -0.11
CA ALA A 87 0.57 16.12 0.35
C ALA A 87 0.27 17.59 0.66
N THR A 88 0.10 18.40 -0.38
CA THR A 88 -0.66 19.64 -0.20
C THR A 88 -2.04 19.23 0.28
N LEU A 89 -2.33 19.41 1.57
CA LEU A 89 -3.68 19.41 2.11
C LEU A 89 -4.42 20.58 1.45
N GLN A 90 -4.85 20.40 0.21
CA GLN A 90 -5.85 21.29 -0.36
C GLN A 90 -7.09 21.05 0.50
N SER A 91 -7.42 22.03 1.33
CA SER A 91 -8.64 21.98 2.12
C SER A 91 -9.78 21.73 1.14
N PRO A 92 -10.63 20.71 1.37
CA PRO A 92 -11.82 20.55 0.54
C PRO A 92 -12.59 21.87 0.54
N PRO A 93 -13.24 22.26 -0.58
CA PRO A 93 -14.08 23.44 -0.58
C PRO A 93 -15.04 23.35 0.61
N HIS A 94 -15.02 24.38 1.46
CA HIS A 94 -15.84 24.42 2.65
C HIS A 94 -17.29 24.25 2.22
N CYS A 95 -18.00 23.25 2.74
CA CYS A 95 -19.43 23.13 2.51
C CYS A 95 -20.08 24.40 3.08
N THR A 96 -20.45 25.35 2.22
CA THR A 96 -21.14 26.60 2.61
C THR A 96 -22.65 26.43 2.65
N ASP A 97 -23.17 25.35 2.06
CA ASP A 97 -24.58 25.04 2.10
C ASP A 97 -24.95 24.49 3.48
N MET A 98 -25.64 25.33 4.26
CA MET A 98 -26.38 24.92 5.44
C MET A 98 -27.35 23.82 5.01
N MET A 99 -27.05 22.57 5.39
CA MET A 99 -27.93 21.43 5.18
C MET A 99 -29.30 21.77 5.80
N GLN A 100 -30.31 22.01 4.97
CA GLN A 100 -31.67 22.29 5.41
C GLN A 100 -32.30 20.99 5.91
N ILE A 101 -31.93 20.59 7.13
CA ILE A 101 -32.53 19.44 7.81
C ILE A 101 -33.97 19.82 8.14
N ARG A 102 -34.91 19.47 7.26
CA ARG A 102 -36.33 19.51 7.62
C ARG A 102 -36.57 18.43 8.67
N LYS A 103 -36.98 18.82 9.87
CA LYS A 103 -37.49 17.85 10.86
C LYS A 103 -38.75 17.20 10.27
N CYS A 104 -38.73 15.87 10.11
CA CYS A 104 -39.96 15.13 9.86
C CYS A 104 -40.73 15.14 11.20
N ASP A 105 -41.89 15.79 11.27
CA ASP A 105 -42.82 15.57 12.39
C ASP A 105 -43.51 14.22 12.23
N GLU A 106 -43.93 13.62 13.35
CA GLU A 106 -44.44 12.24 13.49
C GLU A 106 -45.68 11.87 12.65
N SER A 107 -46.11 12.69 11.69
CA SER A 107 -47.13 12.33 10.70
C SER A 107 -46.56 12.29 9.28
N SER A 108 -45.97 11.15 8.96
CA SER A 108 -46.14 10.44 7.68
C SER A 108 -46.08 11.26 6.36
N SER A 109 -45.04 12.08 6.16
CA SER A 109 -44.73 12.61 4.83
C SER A 109 -43.25 12.98 4.62
N CYS A 110 -42.32 12.06 4.88
CA CYS A 110 -40.94 12.19 4.38
C CYS A 110 -40.80 11.43 3.04
N LYS A 111 -41.22 12.09 1.94
CA LYS A 111 -40.84 11.67 0.58
C LYS A 111 -39.53 12.35 0.21
N VAL A 112 -38.42 11.62 0.34
CA VAL A 112 -37.13 12.06 -0.18
C VAL A 112 -37.21 12.02 -1.71
N ARG A 113 -37.41 13.19 -2.34
CA ARG A 113 -37.11 13.35 -3.77
C ARG A 113 -35.67 13.84 -3.89
N ALA A 114 -34.78 12.92 -4.24
CA ALA A 114 -33.47 13.29 -4.75
C ALA A 114 -33.63 13.69 -6.21
N ASN A 115 -33.75 15.00 -6.48
CA ASN A 115 -33.52 15.52 -7.82
C ASN A 115 -32.03 15.92 -7.88
N PHE A 116 -31.20 15.01 -8.37
CA PHE A 116 -29.87 15.38 -8.86
C PHE A 116 -30.04 15.87 -10.31
N SER A 117 -29.54 17.07 -10.58
CA SER A 117 -29.37 17.63 -11.93
C SER A 117 -27.98 17.31 -12.43
#